data_AF-A0A957SGJ7-F1
#
_entry.id   AF-A0A957SGJ7-F1
#
_cell.length_a   1.000
_cell.length_b   1.000
_cell.length_c   1.000
_cell.angle_alpha   90.00
_cell.angle_beta   90.00
_cell.angle_gamma   90.00
#
_symmetry.space_group_name_H-M   'P 1'
#
loop_
_entity.id
_entity.type
_entity.pdbx_description
1 polymer ?
#
loop_
_entity_poly.entity_id
_entity_poly.type
_entity_poly.pdbx_seq_one_letter_code
_entity_poly.pdbx_strand_id
1 'polypeptide(L)' 'MIALTEYETVYLERAEFTDADAQILWRRYGQQVVVEPPSFKNGQRWQLTAQGWVGFIALSHAVGLALLPK' A
#
# COMPACT_ATOMS: atom_id res chain seq x y z
N MET A 1 8.67 0.69 7.11
CA MET A 1 7.34 0.29 7.60
C MET A 1 6.36 1.38 7.22
N ILE A 2 5.21 1.02 6.66
CA ILE A 2 4.19 1.95 6.17
C ILE A 2 2.92 1.75 7.01
N ALA A 3 2.39 2.81 7.60
CA ALA A 3 1.12 2.76 8.31
C ALA A 3 -0.03 3.16 7.36
N LEU A 4 -1.07 2.34 7.29
CA LEU A 4 -2.29 2.61 6.53
C LEU A 4 -3.46 2.64 7.52
N THR A 5 -4.04 3.82 7.73
CA THR A 5 -5.32 3.94 8.43
C THR A 5 -6.44 3.47 7.52
N GLU A 6 -7.41 2.74 8.07
CA GLU A 6 -8.58 2.25 7.34
C GLU A 6 -9.25 3.36 6.51
N TYR A 7 -9.50 3.07 5.23
CA TYR A 7 -10.06 3.98 4.21
C TYR A 7 -9.32 5.31 3.98
N GLU A 8 -8.10 5.47 4.50
CA GLU A 8 -7.24 6.60 4.16
C GLU A 8 -6.25 6.20 3.07
N THR A 9 -6.05 7.09 2.10
CA THR A 9 -5.08 6.89 1.02
C THR A 9 -3.75 7.48 1.39
N VAL A 10 -2.71 6.64 1.42
CA VAL A 10 -1.32 7.06 1.58
C VAL A 10 -0.65 7.12 0.22
N TYR A 11 0.15 8.18 0.02
CA TYR A 11 0.93 8.39 -1.19
C TYR A 11 2.39 8.05 -0.94
N LEU A 12 2.99 7.25 -1.82
CA LEU A 12 4.39 6.84 -1.71
C LEU A 12 5.13 7.16 -3.01
N GLU A 13 6.37 7.62 -2.87
CA GLU A 13 7.25 7.80 -4.03
C GLU A 13 7.67 6.43 -4.59
N ARG A 14 8.05 6.40 -5.88
CA ARG A 14 8.54 5.16 -6.54
C ARG A 14 9.78 4.56 -5.85
N ALA A 15 10.55 5.38 -5.16
CA ALA A 15 11.72 4.96 -4.40
C ALA A 15 11.35 4.27 -3.07
N GLU A 16 10.18 4.57 -2.50
CA GLU A 16 9.71 4.03 -1.22
C GLU A 16 8.90 2.74 -1.39
N PHE A 17 8.25 2.59 -2.54
CA PHE A 17 7.45 1.42 -2.87
C PHE A 17 7.72 1.00 -4.32
N THR A 18 8.33 -0.17 -4.49
CA THR A 18 8.77 -0.63 -5.82
C THR A 18 7.62 -1.29 -6.58
N ASP A 19 7.73 -1.38 -7.90
CA ASP A 19 6.77 -2.13 -8.73
C ASP A 19 6.70 -3.63 -8.33
N ALA A 20 7.77 -4.19 -7.77
CA ALA A 20 7.79 -5.57 -7.28
C ALA A 20 6.94 -5.71 -6.00
N ASP A 21 7.12 -4.81 -5.04
CA ASP A 21 6.31 -4.76 -3.82
C ASP A 21 4.83 -4.54 -4.17
N ALA A 22 4.54 -3.61 -5.08
CA ALA A 22 3.18 -3.34 -5.56
C ALA A 22 2.50 -4.57 -6.18
N GLN A 23 3.23 -5.32 -7.01
CA GLN A 23 2.72 -6.56 -7.60
C GLN A 23 2.42 -7.62 -6.54
N ILE A 24 3.29 -7.80 -5.54
CA ILE A 24 3.06 -8.75 -4.45
C ILE A 24 1.81 -8.33 -3.67
N LEU A 25 1.70 -7.04 -3.33
CA LEU A 25 0.60 -6.51 -2.54
C LEU A 25 -0.72 -6.68 -3.27
N TRP A 26 -0.78 -6.30 -4.54
CA TRP A 26 -1.96 -6.45 -5.38
C TRP A 26 -2.39 -7.91 -5.55
N ARG A 27 -1.44 -8.83 -5.81
CA ARG A 27 -1.75 -10.25 -6.04
C ARG A 27 -2.19 -11.00 -4.78
N ARG A 28 -1.57 -10.71 -3.63
CA ARG A 28 -1.78 -11.48 -2.39
C ARG A 28 -2.76 -10.82 -1.43
N TYR A 29 -2.81 -9.49 -1.45
CA TYR A 29 -3.54 -8.70 -0.45
C TYR A 29 -4.44 -7.62 -1.08
N GLY A 30 -4.79 -7.74 -2.36
CA GLY A 30 -5.63 -6.77 -3.06
C GLY A 30 -7.05 -6.61 -2.49
N GLN A 31 -7.51 -7.57 -1.69
CA GLN A 31 -8.77 -7.45 -0.94
C GLN A 31 -8.62 -6.60 0.33
N GLN A 32 -7.42 -6.54 0.91
CA GLN A 32 -7.11 -5.80 2.13
C GLN A 32 -6.61 -4.40 1.84
N VAL A 33 -5.84 -4.22 0.76
CA VAL A 33 -5.23 -2.96 0.37
C VAL A 33 -5.39 -2.76 -1.14
N VAL A 34 -6.04 -1.67 -1.51
CA VAL A 34 -6.09 -1.21 -2.90
C VAL A 34 -4.77 -0.53 -3.23
N VAL A 35 -4.21 -0.87 -4.39
CA VAL A 35 -2.94 -0.34 -4.89
C VAL A 35 -3.20 0.31 -6.25
N GLU A 36 -2.99 1.62 -6.35
CA GLU A 36 -3.02 2.31 -7.64
C GLU A 36 -1.61 2.73 -8.07
N PRO A 37 -1.25 2.49 -9.36
CA PRO A 37 0.09 2.80 -9.85
C PRO A 37 0.33 4.30 -10.04
N PRO A 38 1.61 4.71 -10.07
CA PRO A 38 1.97 6.09 -10.35
C PRO A 38 1.53 6.49 -11.77
N SER A 39 0.78 7.57 -11.84
CA SER A 39 0.19 8.11 -13.06
C SER A 39 0.18 9.63 -13.04
N PHE A 40 -0.18 10.25 -14.16
CA PHE A 40 -0.35 11.71 -14.22
C PHE A 40 -1.44 12.21 -13.26
N LYS A 41 -2.41 11.36 -12.88
CA LYS A 41 -3.56 11.73 -12.05
C LYS A 41 -3.21 11.85 -10.57
N ASN A 42 -2.22 11.09 -10.10
CA ASN A 42 -1.80 11.03 -8.71
C ASN A 42 -0.39 11.58 -8.49
N GLY A 43 0.06 12.47 -9.38
CA GLY A 43 1.35 13.16 -9.25
C GLY A 43 2.56 12.24 -9.37
N GLN A 44 2.45 11.16 -10.13
CA GLN A 44 3.51 10.14 -10.29
C GLN A 44 3.87 9.43 -8.97
N ARG A 45 2.89 9.19 -8.10
CA ARG A 45 3.05 8.45 -6.83
C ARG A 45 2.17 7.22 -6.75
N TRP A 46 2.60 6.23 -5.98
CA TRP A 46 1.74 5.12 -5.57
C TRP A 46 0.66 5.60 -4.63
N GLN A 47 -0.52 5.00 -4.73
CA GLN A 47 -1.59 5.19 -3.75
C GLN A 47 -1.95 3.85 -3.13
N LEU A 48 -1.89 3.78 -1.80
CA LEU A 48 -2.28 2.62 -1.03
C LEU A 48 -3.47 2.99 -0.12
N THR A 49 -4.53 2.18 -0.15
CA THR A 49 -5.73 2.41 0.67
C THR A 49 -6.18 1.12 1.34
N ALA A 50 -6.20 1.09 2.67
CA ALA A 50 -6.69 -0.06 3.44
C ALA A 50 -8.22 -0.19 3.38
N GLN A 51 -8.71 -1.42 3.23
CA GLN A 51 -10.12 -1.75 2.98
C GLN A 51 -10.82 -2.37 4.20
N GLY A 52 -10.62 -1.79 5.39
CA GLY A 52 -11.32 -2.24 6.60
C GLY A 52 -10.72 -3.44 7.33
N TRP A 53 -9.43 -3.69 7.12
CA TRP A 53 -8.69 -4.75 7.80
C TRP A 53 -7.72 -4.13 8.82
N VAL A 54 -7.59 -4.75 9.99
CA VAL A 54 -6.62 -4.37 11.02
C VAL A 54 -5.59 -5.48 11.16
N GLY A 55 -4.31 -5.11 11.26
CA GLY A 55 -3.23 -6.08 11.45
C GLY A 55 -1.93 -5.65 10.81
N PHE A 56 -1.10 -6.63 10.45
CA PHE A 56 0.20 -6.39 9.85
C PHE A 56 0.43 -7.30 8.64
N ILE A 57 0.90 -6.72 7.54
CA ILE A 57 1.30 -7.43 6.33
C ILE A 57 2.82 -7.31 6.18
N ALA A 58 3.53 -8.43 6.37
CA ALA A 58 4.93 -8.56 6.00
C ALA A 58 5.03 -8.79 4.49
N LEU A 59 5.17 -7.71 3.72
CA LEU A 59 5.13 -7.77 2.26
C LEU A 59 6.43 -8.34 1.67
N SER A 60 7.56 -7.87 2.18
CA SER A 60 8.90 -8.32 1.81
C SER A 60 9.86 -8.18 3.00
N HIS A 61 11.12 -8.58 2.85
CA HIS A 61 12.13 -8.41 3.90
C HIS A 61 12.40 -6.94 4.27
N ALA A 62 12.06 -6.00 3.37
CA ALA A 62 12.27 -4.57 3.57
C ALA A 62 10.96 -3.80 3.84
N VAL A 63 9.81 -4.32 3.38
CA VAL A 63 8.53 -3.60 3.43
C VAL A 63 7.53 -4.35 4.31
N GLY A 64 7.04 -3.65 5.32
CA GLY A 64 5.93 -4.07 6.17
C GLY A 64 4.86 -2.99 6.23
N LEU A 65 3.59 -3.41 6.15
CA LEU A 65 2.42 -2.53 6.24
C LEU A 65 1.68 -2.80 7.55
N ALA A 66 1.47 -1.75 8.34
CA ALA A 66 0.59 -1.79 9.51
C ALA A 66 -0.78 -1.24 9.09
N LEU A 67 -1.82 -2.06 9.19
CA LEU A 67 -3.19 -1.65 8.94
C LEU A 67 -3.85 -1.29 10.27
N LEU A 68 -4.22 -0.01 10.41
CA LEU A 68 -4.73 0.56 11.64
C LEU A 68 -6.24 0.86 11.50
N PRO A 69 -7.04 0.65 12.55
CA PRO A 69 -8.43 1.09 12.56
C PRO A 69 -8.51 2.62 12.53
N LYS A 70 -9.68 3.15 12.17
CA LYS A 70 -10.02 4.56 12.39
C LYS A 70 -10.22 4.90 13.87
#